data_AF-A0A2D3W4H1-F1
#
_entry.id   AF-A0A2D3W4H1-F1
#
_cell.length_a   1.000
_cell.length_b   1.000
_cell.length_c   1.000
_cell.angle_alpha   90.00
_cell.angle_beta   90.00
_cell.angle_gamma   90.00
#
_symmetry.space_group_name_H-M   'P 1'
#
loop_
_entity.id
_entity.type
_entity.pdbx_description
1 polymer ?
#
loop_
_entity_poly.entity_id
_entity_poly.type
_entity_poly.pdbx_seq_one_letter_code
_entity_poly.pdbx_strand_id
1 'polypeptide(L)'
;MEELKDIKELMIITEYSFYMLVALIAFLLTLLVLAIKKFYRRKKRGLNLKEFARKELSSINLQNSKECAYTLSSLLPILEIDEKEYEDLLESLKKYKYKKEVIPLSQTEKEKIEELRVKYGV
;
A
#
# COMPACT_ATOMS: atom_id res chain seq x y z
N MET A 1 -24.44 43.42 -71.98
CA MET A 1 -24.54 43.66 -70.52
C MET A 1 -24.36 42.30 -69.88
N GLU A 2 -23.26 42.10 -69.14
CA GLU A 2 -23.05 40.84 -68.41
C GLU A 2 -23.79 40.93 -67.09
N GLU A 3 -24.72 40.01 -66.86
CA GLU A 3 -25.52 39.93 -65.64
C GLU A 3 -24.66 39.38 -64.50
N LEU A 4 -24.72 40.05 -63.34
CA LEU A 4 -23.98 39.68 -62.14
C LEU A 4 -24.41 38.26 -61.70
N LYS A 5 -23.44 37.35 -61.59
CA LYS A 5 -23.68 36.00 -61.07
C LYS A 5 -24.04 36.07 -59.59
N ASP A 6 -25.19 35.49 -59.27
CA ASP A 6 -25.73 35.39 -57.92
C ASP A 6 -24.73 34.69 -56.99
N ILE A 7 -24.44 35.30 -55.84
CA ILE A 7 -23.44 34.82 -54.89
C ILE A 7 -24.14 33.77 -54.01
N LYS A 8 -23.56 32.58 -53.87
CA LYS A 8 -24.13 31.48 -53.07
C LYS A 8 -24.58 31.95 -51.68
N GLU A 9 -25.74 31.46 -51.24
CA GLU A 9 -26.25 31.65 -49.88
C GLU A 9 -25.19 31.30 -48.83
N LEU A 10 -25.16 32.13 -47.77
CA LEU A 10 -24.25 31.94 -46.63
C LEU A 10 -24.58 30.62 -45.93
N MET A 11 -23.70 29.64 -46.07
CA MET A 11 -23.83 28.37 -45.38
C MET A 11 -23.52 28.58 -43.90
N ILE A 12 -24.50 28.31 -43.03
CA ILE A 12 -24.32 28.40 -41.58
C ILE A 12 -23.44 27.22 -41.14
N ILE A 13 -22.16 27.49 -40.92
CA ILE A 13 -21.23 26.51 -40.37
C ILE A 13 -21.41 26.49 -38.85
N THR A 14 -21.83 25.34 -38.32
CA THR A 14 -21.91 25.12 -36.88
C THR A 14 -20.52 24.89 -36.30
N GLU A 15 -20.09 25.73 -35.37
CA GLU A 15 -18.79 25.60 -34.72
C GLU A 15 -18.85 24.67 -33.49
N TYR A 16 -18.30 23.46 -33.63
CA TYR A 16 -18.24 22.48 -32.53
C TYR A 16 -16.95 22.54 -31.70
N SER A 17 -15.95 23.32 -32.15
CA SER A 17 -14.61 23.38 -31.54
C SER A 17 -14.64 23.72 -30.05
N PHE A 18 -15.53 24.64 -29.65
CA PHE A 18 -15.71 25.01 -28.25
C PHE A 18 -16.26 23.86 -27.40
N TYR A 19 -17.28 23.16 -27.90
CA TYR A 19 -17.86 22.00 -27.21
C TYR A 19 -16.87 20.84 -27.08
N MET A 20 -16.07 20.59 -28.11
CA MET A 20 -15.01 19.59 -28.06
C MET A 20 -13.94 19.93 -27.02
N LEU A 21 -13.56 21.21 -26.91
CA LEU A 21 -12.62 21.67 -25.89
C LEU A 21 -13.19 21.46 -24.47
N VAL A 22 -14.44 21.85 -24.24
CA VAL A 22 -15.10 21.65 -22.94
C VAL A 22 -15.21 20.17 -22.58
N ALA A 23 -15.57 19.31 -23.54
CA ALA A 23 -15.63 17.87 -23.33
C ALA A 23 -14.26 17.27 -23.00
N LEU A 24 -13.20 17.73 -23.66
CA LEU A 24 -11.82 17.31 -23.38
C LEU A 24 -11.40 17.70 -21.95
N ILE A 25 -11.66 18.94 -21.54
CA ILE A 25 -11.35 19.40 -20.18
C ILE A 25 -12.12 18.57 -19.15
N ALA A 26 -13.42 18.37 -19.35
CA ALA A 26 -14.24 17.55 -18.46
C ALA A 26 -13.70 16.11 -18.36
N PHE A 27 -13.32 15.52 -19.50
CA PHE A 27 -12.73 14.19 -19.54
C PHE A 27 -11.41 14.12 -18.75
N LEU A 28 -10.49 15.07 -18.96
CA LEU A 28 -9.24 15.13 -18.22
C LEU A 28 -9.45 15.30 -16.71
N LEU A 29 -10.40 16.15 -16.30
CA LEU A 29 -10.76 16.32 -14.90
C LEU A 29 -11.31 15.02 -14.28
N THR A 30 -12.16 14.29 -15.00
CA THR A 30 -12.66 13.00 -14.50
C THR A 30 -11.54 11.98 -14.32
N LEU A 31 -10.60 11.90 -15.27
CA LEU A 31 -9.43 11.02 -15.14
C LEU A 31 -8.56 11.41 -13.95
N LEU A 32 -8.34 12.71 -13.72
CA LEU A 32 -7.58 13.22 -12.58
C LEU A 32 -8.22 12.79 -11.25
N VAL A 33 -9.54 12.98 -11.11
CA VAL A 33 -10.28 12.58 -9.89
C VAL A 33 -10.21 11.07 -9.67
N LEU A 34 -10.34 10.27 -10.72
CA LEU A 34 -10.22 8.80 -10.63
C LEU A 34 -8.81 8.36 -10.21
N ALA A 35 -7.77 9.00 -10.77
CA ALA A 35 -6.38 8.73 -10.42
C ALA A 35 -6.10 9.05 -8.95
N ILE A 36 -6.54 10.23 -8.48
CA ILE A 36 -6.42 10.66 -7.08
C ILE A 36 -7.14 9.66 -6.16
N LYS A 37 -8.39 9.31 -6.46
CA LYS A 37 -9.17 8.35 -5.66
C LYS A 37 -8.50 6.98 -5.58
N LYS A 38 -7.94 6.49 -6.68
CA LYS A 38 -7.20 5.22 -6.75
C LYS A 38 -5.93 5.28 -5.90
N PHE A 39 -5.18 6.38 -5.98
CA PHE A 39 -3.96 6.58 -5.20
C PHE A 39 -4.23 6.64 -3.69
N TYR A 40 -5.22 7.44 -3.27
CA TYR A 40 -5.62 7.53 -1.86
C TYR A 40 -6.13 6.20 -1.30
N ARG A 41 -6.91 5.43 -2.07
CA ARG A 41 -7.37 4.09 -1.64
C ARG A 41 -6.23 3.10 -1.45
N ARG A 42 -5.22 3.12 -2.31
CA ARG A 42 -4.02 2.27 -2.16
C ARG A 42 -3.22 2.64 -0.92
N LYS A 43 -3.01 3.94 -0.69
CA LYS A 43 -2.26 4.43 0.47
C LYS A 43 -2.95 4.07 1.81
N LYS A 44 -4.28 4.22 1.90
CA LYS A 44 -5.03 3.85 3.11
C LYS A 44 -4.97 2.36 3.44
N ARG A 45 -4.97 1.47 2.44
CA ARG A 45 -4.85 0.02 2.67
C ARG A 45 -3.48 -0.37 3.23
N GLY A 46 -2.40 0.23 2.73
CA GLY A 46 -1.05 -0.03 3.25
C GLY A 46 -0.86 0.46 4.69
N LEU A 47 -1.43 1.62 5.04
CA LEU A 47 -1.35 2.17 6.40
C LEU A 47 -2.09 1.29 7.43
N ASN A 48 -3.32 0.85 7.12
CA ASN A 48 -4.07 -0.03 8.01
C ASN A 48 -3.36 -1.38 8.27
N LEU A 49 -2.68 -1.95 7.28
CA LEU A 49 -1.96 -3.22 7.43
C LEU A 49 -0.73 -3.07 8.33
N LYS A 50 0.00 -1.94 8.20
CA LYS A 50 1.14 -1.64 9.09
C LYS A 50 0.70 -1.37 10.52
N GLU A 51 -0.38 -0.60 10.69
CA GLU A 51 -0.96 -0.35 12.02
C GLU A 51 -1.46 -1.64 12.67
N PHE A 52 -2.11 -2.52 11.90
CA PHE A 52 -2.50 -3.85 12.37
C PHE A 52 -1.28 -4.68 12.77
N ALA A 53 -0.23 -4.71 11.95
CA ALA A 53 0.97 -5.48 12.25
C ALA A 53 1.70 -5.00 13.51
N ARG A 54 1.73 -3.68 13.74
CA ARG A 54 2.28 -3.09 14.98
C ARG A 54 1.44 -3.48 16.20
N LYS A 55 0.12 -3.42 16.09
CA LYS A 55 -0.77 -3.80 17.18
C LYS A 55 -0.65 -5.29 17.51
N GLU A 56 -0.54 -6.13 16.49
CA GLU A 56 -0.35 -7.56 16.70
C GLU A 56 0.99 -7.85 17.38
N LEU A 57 2.08 -7.16 16.98
CA LEU A 57 3.41 -7.23 17.60
C LEU A 57 3.38 -6.85 19.09
N SER A 58 2.54 -5.90 19.49
CA SER A 58 2.35 -5.52 20.91
C SER A 58 1.71 -6.62 21.73
N SER A 59 0.78 -7.36 21.12
CA SER A 59 -0.02 -8.38 21.79
C SER A 59 0.59 -9.77 21.81
N ILE A 60 1.76 -9.97 21.16
CA ILE A 60 2.40 -11.29 21.09
C ILE A 60 2.75 -11.78 22.50
N ASN A 61 2.26 -12.97 22.82
CA ASN A 61 2.57 -13.64 24.05
C ASN A 61 3.96 -14.32 23.98
N LEU A 62 4.94 -13.75 24.66
CA LEU A 62 6.32 -14.27 24.74
C LEU A 62 6.46 -15.56 25.56
N GLN A 63 5.37 -16.05 26.19
CA GLN A 63 5.39 -17.32 26.92
C GLN A 63 5.32 -18.54 25.98
N ASN A 64 4.77 -18.39 24.78
CA ASN A 64 4.62 -19.48 23.83
C ASN A 64 5.58 -19.30 22.64
N SER A 65 6.79 -19.85 22.74
CA SER A 65 7.86 -19.68 21.74
C SER A 65 7.46 -20.11 20.33
N LYS A 66 6.60 -21.12 20.20
CA LYS A 66 6.15 -21.62 18.90
C LYS A 66 5.18 -20.66 18.25
N GLU A 67 4.15 -20.24 18.98
CA GLU A 67 3.15 -19.27 18.51
C GLU A 67 3.81 -17.94 18.19
N CYS A 68 4.69 -17.45 19.06
CA CYS A 68 5.49 -16.25 18.85
C CYS A 68 6.28 -16.31 17.53
N ALA A 69 6.99 -17.43 17.25
CA ALA A 69 7.75 -17.60 16.02
C ALA A 69 6.86 -17.63 14.75
N TYR A 70 5.67 -18.24 14.82
CA TYR A 70 4.71 -18.23 13.70
C TYR A 70 4.15 -16.83 13.45
N THR A 71 3.73 -16.14 14.52
CA THR A 71 3.13 -14.81 14.43
C THR A 71 4.16 -13.79 13.95
N LEU A 72 5.37 -13.75 14.53
CA LEU A 72 6.46 -12.89 14.06
C LEU A 72 6.79 -13.16 12.58
N SER A 73 7.00 -14.43 12.19
CA SER A 73 7.29 -14.79 10.80
C SER A 73 6.24 -14.28 9.80
N SER A 74 4.99 -14.06 10.23
CA SER A 74 3.92 -13.52 9.40
C SER A 74 3.83 -11.99 9.41
N LEU A 75 4.25 -11.35 10.50
CA LEU A 75 4.18 -9.89 10.70
C LEU A 75 5.40 -9.16 10.12
N LEU A 76 6.58 -9.77 10.20
CA LEU A 76 7.83 -9.17 9.75
C LEU A 76 7.82 -8.69 8.28
N PRO A 77 7.26 -9.43 7.30
CA PRO A 77 7.17 -8.96 5.91
C PRO A 77 6.30 -7.71 5.73
N ILE A 78 5.37 -7.46 6.67
CA ILE A 78 4.42 -6.33 6.63
C ILE A 78 5.06 -5.07 7.25
N LEU A 79 6.02 -5.24 8.16
CA LEU A 79 6.71 -4.17 8.88
C LEU A 79 7.81 -3.49 8.05
N GLU A 80 8.10 -3.96 6.83
CA GLU A 80 9.17 -3.43 5.95
C GLU A 80 10.51 -3.32 6.70
N ILE A 81 10.89 -4.38 7.42
CA ILE A 81 12.19 -4.50 8.08
C ILE A 81 13.27 -4.72 7.01
N ASP A 82 14.48 -4.25 7.26
CA ASP A 82 15.64 -4.51 6.40
C ASP A 82 15.82 -6.02 6.17
N GLU A 83 16.05 -6.43 4.92
CA GLU A 83 16.14 -7.85 4.53
C GLU A 83 17.16 -8.64 5.38
N LYS A 84 18.26 -8.01 5.79
CA LYS A 84 19.27 -8.64 6.65
C LYS A 84 18.78 -8.89 8.07
N GLU A 85 18.16 -7.88 8.71
CA GLU A 85 17.58 -8.03 10.04
C GLU A 85 16.43 -9.06 10.04
N TYR A 86 15.68 -9.11 8.94
CA TYR A 86 14.61 -10.07 8.69
C TYR A 86 15.13 -11.52 8.62
N GLU A 87 16.17 -11.77 7.82
CA GLU A 87 16.73 -13.11 7.64
C GLU A 87 17.36 -13.64 8.94
N ASP A 88 18.12 -12.80 9.66
CA ASP A 88 18.74 -13.16 10.93
C ASP A 88 17.69 -13.52 12.01
N LEU A 89 16.61 -12.74 12.08
CA LEU A 89 15.54 -13.00 13.03
C LEU A 89 14.76 -14.27 12.65
N LEU A 90 14.48 -14.48 11.37
CA LEU A 90 13.82 -15.70 10.90
C LEU A 90 14.68 -16.93 11.13
N GLU A 91 15.98 -16.85 10.92
CA GLU A 91 16.89 -17.98 11.11
C GLU A 91 17.01 -18.37 12.58
N SER A 92 17.03 -17.39 13.49
CA SER A 92 16.94 -17.67 14.93
C SER A 92 15.59 -18.28 15.32
N LEU A 93 14.47 -17.75 14.81
CA LEU A 93 13.11 -18.20 15.14
C LEU A 93 12.70 -19.53 14.49
N LYS A 94 13.32 -19.93 13.36
CA LYS A 94 13.09 -21.22 12.69
C LYS A 94 13.31 -22.41 13.63
N LYS A 95 14.23 -22.28 14.60
CA LYS A 95 14.54 -23.32 15.59
C LYS A 95 13.33 -23.70 16.47
N TYR A 96 12.35 -22.82 16.60
CA TYR A 96 11.13 -23.03 17.38
C TYR A 96 9.92 -23.45 16.53
N LYS A 97 9.96 -23.19 15.21
CA LYS A 97 8.81 -23.36 14.29
C LYS A 97 8.46 -24.84 14.02
N TYR A 98 9.35 -25.78 14.37
CA TYR A 98 9.21 -27.21 14.04
C TYR A 98 9.56 -28.19 15.17
N LYS A 99 9.92 -27.70 16.37
CA LYS A 99 10.18 -28.59 17.52
C LYS A 99 8.87 -29.03 18.19
N LYS A 100 8.79 -30.31 18.57
CA LYS A 100 7.67 -30.89 19.33
C LYS A 100 7.65 -30.39 20.78
N GLU A 101 8.82 -30.15 21.37
CA GLU A 101 8.97 -29.57 22.70
C GLU A 101 9.28 -28.07 22.59
N VAL A 102 8.43 -27.25 23.21
CA VAL A 102 8.53 -25.80 23.19
C VAL A 102 9.52 -25.38 24.25
N ILE A 103 10.78 -25.19 23.87
CA ILE A 103 11.80 -24.58 24.73
C ILE A 103 11.43 -23.09 24.90
N PRO A 104 11.49 -22.52 26.11
CA PRO A 104 11.27 -21.09 26.31
C PRO A 104 12.29 -20.26 25.50
N LEU A 105 11.84 -19.14 24.94
CA LEU A 105 12.70 -18.19 24.23
C LEU A 105 13.92 -17.82 25.09
N SER A 106 15.08 -17.81 24.46
CA SER A 106 16.31 -17.36 25.11
C SER A 106 16.24 -15.86 25.42
N GLN A 107 17.02 -15.41 26.40
CA GLN A 107 17.01 -14.02 26.84
C GLN A 107 17.38 -13.06 25.69
N THR A 108 18.30 -13.45 24.82
CA THR A 108 18.76 -12.67 23.66
C THR A 108 17.67 -12.54 22.58
N GLU A 109 16.80 -13.53 22.40
CA GLU A 109 15.69 -13.45 21.44
C GLU A 109 14.57 -12.56 21.97
N LYS A 110 14.32 -12.57 23.28
CA LYS A 110 13.37 -11.64 23.92
C LYS A 110 13.84 -10.20 23.78
N GLU A 111 15.12 -9.94 24.00
CA GLU A 111 15.71 -8.61 23.83
C GLU A 111 15.56 -8.10 22.38
N LYS A 112 15.83 -8.93 21.38
CA LYS A 112 15.63 -8.56 19.96
C LYS A 112 14.16 -8.26 19.63
N ILE A 113 13.22 -9.00 20.20
CA ILE A 113 11.79 -8.76 19.98
C ILE A 113 11.35 -7.45 20.66
N GLU A 114 11.88 -7.13 21.84
CA GLU A 114 11.63 -5.85 22.52
C GLU A 114 12.30 -4.67 21.79
N GLU A 115 13.50 -4.85 21.24
CA GLU A 115 14.13 -3.83 20.37
C GLU A 115 13.27 -3.54 19.13
N LEU A 116 12.71 -4.57 18.51
CA LEU A 116 11.75 -4.40 17.40
C LEU A 116 10.48 -3.68 17.87
N ARG A 117 9.99 -3.97 19.09
CA ARG A 117 8.83 -3.28 19.65
C ARG A 117 9.10 -1.77 19.81
N VAL A 118 10.26 -1.40 20.36
CA VAL A 118 10.69 -0.01 20.53
C VAL A 118 10.93 0.69 19.19
N LYS A 119 11.63 0.03 18.24
CA LYS A 119 11.98 0.58 16.91
C LYS A 119 10.73 0.87 16.07
N TYR A 120 9.67 0.08 16.20
CA TYR A 120 8.44 0.23 15.42
C TYR A 120 7.27 0.90 16.17
N GLY A 121 7.54 1.48 17.35
CA GLY A 121 6.63 2.38 18.06
C GLY A 121 5.45 1.68 18.68
N VAL A 122 5.73 0.64 19.48
CA VAL A 122 4.78 -0.09 20.30
C VAL A 122 5.18 0.01 21.76
#